data_AF-A0A3D2J4C5-F1
#
_entry.id   AF-A0A3D2J4C5-F1
#
_cell.length_a   1.000
_cell.length_b   1.000
_cell.length_c   1.000
_cell.angle_alpha   90.00
_cell.angle_beta   90.00
_cell.angle_gamma   90.00
#
_symmetry.space_group_name_H-M   'P 1'
#
loop_
_entity.id
_entity.type
_entity.pdbx_description
1 polymer ?
#
loop_
_entity_poly.entity_id
_entity_poly.type
_entity_poly.pdbx_seq_one_letter_code
_entity_poly.pdbx_strand_id
1 'polypeptide(L)'
;TVSTEGTSPGLAKRIRRSLEEQFPHAYGPYLRLASVARAHLRKHNVSYDRRDDFFEDYYTSDILESLVEGDTAQATHIVSELLSEFAIDVPSNVLADELKAAIGKIDTKFSM
;
A
#
# COMPACT_ATOMS: atom_id res chain seq x y z
N THR A 1 -4.85 14.92 -8.93
CA THR A 1 -4.52 15.59 -10.21
C THR A 1 -4.05 17.01 -9.90
N VAL A 2 -3.07 17.54 -10.63
CA VAL A 2 -2.60 18.93 -10.46
C VAL A 2 -3.01 19.73 -11.69
N SER A 3 -3.84 20.75 -11.49
CA SER A 3 -4.32 21.65 -12.55
C SER A 3 -4.05 23.09 -12.12
N THR A 4 -3.64 23.91 -13.07
CA THR A 4 -3.56 25.38 -12.92
C THR A 4 -4.68 26.06 -13.72
N GLU A 5 -5.75 25.31 -14.03
CA GLU A 5 -6.89 25.76 -14.86
C GLU A 5 -6.46 26.30 -16.23
N GLY A 6 -5.35 25.76 -16.76
CA GLY A 6 -4.78 26.21 -18.05
C GLY A 6 -3.93 27.48 -17.96
N THR A 7 -3.89 28.16 -16.81
CA THR A 7 -3.13 29.41 -16.60
C THR A 7 -1.62 29.19 -16.68
N SER A 8 -1.12 28.03 -16.24
CA SER A 8 0.29 27.70 -16.35
C SER A 8 0.54 26.19 -16.44
N PRO A 9 0.49 25.62 -17.66
CA PRO A 9 0.78 24.20 -17.89
C PRO A 9 2.20 23.80 -17.45
N GLY A 10 3.16 24.73 -17.56
CA GLY A 10 4.54 24.54 -17.10
C GLY A 10 4.65 24.37 -15.59
N LEU A 11 3.90 25.17 -14.81
CA LEU A 11 3.85 25.02 -13.35
C LEU A 11 3.17 23.71 -12.94
N ALA A 12 2.08 23.32 -13.60
CA ALA A 12 1.41 22.05 -13.35
C ALA A 12 2.34 20.84 -13.59
N LYS A 13 3.16 20.89 -14.66
CA LYS A 13 4.17 19.86 -14.95
C LYS A 13 5.28 19.82 -13.88
N ARG A 14 5.74 20.98 -13.41
CA ARG A 14 6.78 21.07 -12.37
C ARG A 14 6.29 20.54 -11.02
N ILE A 15 5.07 20.89 -10.62
CA ILE A 15 4.46 20.36 -9.38
C ILE A 15 4.28 18.85 -9.50
N ARG A 16 3.79 18.34 -10.64
CA ARG A 16 3.66 16.89 -10.84
C ARG A 16 4.98 16.15 -10.67
N ARG A 17 6.05 16.65 -11.29
CA ARG A 17 7.39 16.07 -11.13
C ARG A 17 7.86 16.09 -9.67
N SER A 18 7.66 17.21 -8.98
CA SER A 18 8.00 17.31 -7.54
C SER A 18 7.19 16.32 -6.69
N LEU A 19 5.95 16.02 -7.05
CA LEU A 19 5.15 15.01 -6.37
C LEU A 19 5.63 13.59 -6.71
N GLU A 20 5.99 13.31 -7.95
CA GLU A 20 6.57 12.02 -8.35
C GLU A 20 7.90 11.74 -7.62
N GLU A 21 8.70 12.78 -7.34
CA GLU A 21 9.92 12.67 -6.51
C GLU A 21 9.61 12.40 -5.03
N GLN A 22 8.50 12.93 -4.51
CA GLN A 22 8.10 12.77 -3.10
C GLN A 22 7.32 11.47 -2.83
N PHE A 23 6.59 10.98 -3.84
CA PHE A 23 5.77 9.78 -3.74
C PHE A 23 6.33 8.70 -4.68
N PRO A 24 7.37 7.96 -4.24
CA PRO A 24 7.99 6.91 -5.05
C PRO A 24 6.96 5.87 -5.51
N HIS A 25 7.28 5.18 -6.60
CA HIS A 25 6.42 4.13 -7.17
C HIS A 25 6.01 3.04 -6.16
N ALA A 26 6.77 2.87 -5.07
CA ALA A 26 6.48 2.01 -3.92
C ALA A 26 5.13 2.30 -3.24
N TYR A 27 4.57 3.50 -3.38
CA TYR A 27 3.22 3.81 -2.86
C TYR A 27 2.13 2.94 -3.50
N GLY A 28 2.32 2.48 -4.74
CA GLY A 28 1.42 1.55 -5.41
C GLY A 28 1.30 0.20 -4.66
N PRO A 29 2.38 -0.58 -4.54
CA PRO A 29 2.37 -1.82 -3.76
C PRO A 29 2.05 -1.58 -2.28
N TYR A 30 2.45 -0.45 -1.70
CA TYR A 30 2.10 -0.10 -0.32
C TYR A 30 0.58 -0.04 -0.10
N LEU A 31 -0.14 0.72 -0.93
CA LEU A 31 -1.61 0.80 -0.85
C LEU A 31 -2.28 -0.55 -1.16
N ARG A 32 -1.69 -1.38 -2.02
CA ARG A 32 -2.19 -2.73 -2.31
C ARG A 32 -2.04 -3.65 -1.11
N LEU A 33 -0.90 -3.60 -0.42
CA LEU A 33 -0.67 -4.38 0.77
C LEU A 33 -1.60 -3.94 1.92
N ALA A 34 -1.84 -2.63 2.08
CA ALA A 34 -2.83 -2.10 3.02
C ALA A 34 -4.26 -2.61 2.72
N SER A 35 -4.63 -2.73 1.45
CA SER A 35 -5.95 -3.26 1.05
C SER A 35 -6.07 -4.77 1.24
N VAL A 36 -4.98 -5.53 1.03
CA VAL A 36 -4.89 -6.95 1.38
C VAL A 36 -5.09 -7.14 2.89
N ALA A 37 -4.35 -6.41 3.73
CA ALA A 37 -4.51 -6.46 5.19
C ALA A 37 -5.93 -6.10 5.64
N ARG A 38 -6.53 -5.06 5.05
CA ARG A 38 -7.92 -4.66 5.32
C ARG A 38 -8.92 -5.78 5.02
N ALA A 39 -8.68 -6.58 3.98
CA ALA A 39 -9.54 -7.70 3.63
C ALA A 39 -9.48 -8.81 4.70
N HIS A 40 -8.28 -9.13 5.21
CA HIS A 40 -8.10 -10.07 6.32
C HIS A 40 -8.78 -9.58 7.60
N LEU A 41 -8.54 -8.32 8.01
CA LEU A 41 -9.20 -7.73 9.18
C LEU A 41 -10.74 -7.79 9.07
N ARG A 42 -11.30 -7.51 7.88
CA ARG A 42 -12.74 -7.63 7.62
C ARG A 42 -13.24 -9.06 7.72
N LYS A 43 -12.53 -10.01 7.09
CA LYS A 43 -12.88 -11.42 7.08
C LYS A 43 -12.93 -12.00 8.50
N HIS A 44 -12.08 -11.50 9.39
CA HIS A 44 -12.01 -11.90 10.80
C HIS A 44 -12.91 -11.05 11.73
N ASN A 45 -13.82 -10.24 11.17
CA ASN A 45 -14.77 -9.41 11.92
C ASN A 45 -14.11 -8.45 12.93
N VAL A 46 -12.89 -7.97 12.65
CA VAL A 46 -12.26 -6.93 13.47
C VAL A 46 -13.10 -5.66 13.38
N SER A 47 -13.39 -5.06 14.53
CA SER A 47 -14.23 -3.86 14.64
C SER A 47 -13.64 -2.68 13.87
N TYR A 48 -14.42 -1.60 13.69
CA TYR A 48 -13.90 -0.40 13.05
C TYR A 48 -12.72 0.19 13.83
N ASP A 49 -12.89 0.45 15.12
CA ASP A 49 -11.87 1.08 15.97
C ASP A 49 -10.56 0.28 15.97
N ARG A 50 -10.64 -1.05 16.13
CA ARG A 50 -9.47 -1.93 16.09
C ARG A 50 -8.77 -1.94 14.73
N ARG A 51 -9.50 -1.70 13.64
CA ARG A 51 -8.88 -1.56 12.32
C ARG A 51 -8.16 -0.23 12.17
N ASP A 52 -8.65 0.83 12.81
CA ASP A 52 -7.94 2.12 12.84
C ASP A 52 -6.63 1.96 13.59
N ASP A 53 -6.63 1.32 14.76
CA ASP A 53 -5.40 0.99 15.52
C ASP A 53 -4.36 0.28 14.62
N PHE A 54 -4.78 -0.78 13.90
CA PHE A 54 -3.90 -1.48 12.96
C PHE A 54 -3.31 -0.54 11.90
N PHE A 55 -4.11 0.38 11.36
CA PHE A 55 -3.65 1.27 10.30
C PHE A 55 -2.75 2.38 10.84
N GLU A 56 -2.92 2.82 12.09
CA GLU A 56 -1.96 3.69 12.76
C GLU A 56 -0.58 3.02 12.79
N ASP A 57 -0.50 1.77 13.29
CA ASP A 57 0.76 1.02 13.34
C ASP A 57 1.35 0.77 11.95
N TYR A 58 0.48 0.42 10.98
CA TYR A 58 0.87 0.23 9.58
C TYR A 58 1.51 1.48 8.97
N TYR A 59 0.98 2.68 9.24
CA TYR A 59 1.48 3.93 8.70
C TYR A 59 2.77 4.41 9.36
N THR A 60 3.05 3.97 10.59
CA THR A 60 4.28 4.29 11.31
C THR A 60 5.38 3.24 11.16
N SER A 61 5.09 2.11 10.49
CA SER A 61 6.03 1.01 10.27
C SER A 61 6.95 1.20 9.06
N ASP A 62 8.00 0.38 9.00
CA ASP A 62 9.03 0.39 7.93
C ASP A 62 8.57 -0.29 6.62
N ILE A 63 7.28 -0.58 6.48
CA ILE A 63 6.73 -1.26 5.28
C ILE A 63 7.01 -0.43 4.02
N LEU A 64 6.79 0.88 4.07
CA LEU A 64 7.00 1.74 2.89
C LEU A 64 8.48 1.79 2.52
N GLU A 65 9.37 1.92 3.51
CA GLU A 65 10.82 1.92 3.30
C GLU A 65 11.29 0.60 2.68
N SER A 66 10.84 -0.53 3.23
CA SER A 66 11.13 -1.87 2.69
C SER A 66 10.70 -1.99 1.22
N LEU A 67 9.53 -1.45 0.86
CA LEU A 67 9.05 -1.46 -0.53
C LEU A 67 9.84 -0.51 -1.44
N VAL A 68 10.35 0.61 -0.92
CA VAL A 68 11.24 1.52 -1.67
C VAL A 68 12.56 0.82 -2.00
N GLU A 69 13.09 0.02 -1.07
CA GLU A 69 14.31 -0.78 -1.26
C GLU A 69 14.09 -2.04 -2.13
N GLY A 70 12.83 -2.34 -2.46
CA GLY A 70 12.45 -3.53 -3.22
C GLY A 70 12.35 -4.81 -2.37
N ASP A 71 12.51 -4.69 -1.04
CA ASP A 71 12.35 -5.80 -0.10
C ASP A 71 10.87 -6.06 0.21
N THR A 72 10.21 -6.68 -0.77
CA THR A 72 8.81 -7.10 -0.61
C THR A 72 8.64 -8.17 0.47
N ALA A 73 9.69 -8.97 0.75
CA ALA A 73 9.61 -10.03 1.75
C ALA A 73 9.56 -9.44 3.17
N GLN A 74 10.39 -8.44 3.44
CA GLN A 74 10.35 -7.71 4.71
C GLN A 74 9.03 -6.95 4.88
N ALA A 75 8.57 -6.27 3.83
CA ALA A 75 7.29 -5.57 3.88
C ALA A 75 6.11 -6.50 4.22
N THR A 76 6.05 -7.70 3.64
CA THR A 76 4.97 -8.65 3.94
C THR A 76 5.16 -9.36 5.28
N HIS A 77 6.40 -9.48 5.76
CA HIS A 77 6.69 -9.97 7.11
C HIS A 77 6.16 -9.01 8.17
N ILE A 78 6.45 -7.71 8.07
CA ILE A 78 5.93 -6.70 9.00
C ILE A 78 4.40 -6.74 9.05
N VAL A 79 3.74 -6.85 7.90
CA VAL A 79 2.26 -6.96 7.86
C VAL A 79 1.74 -8.23 8.51
N SER A 80 2.44 -9.35 8.33
CA SER A 80 2.12 -10.61 8.99
C SER A 80 2.21 -10.48 10.52
N GLU A 81 3.27 -9.81 11.02
CA GLU A 81 3.44 -9.53 12.44
C GLU A 81 2.32 -8.61 12.97
N LEU A 82 2.03 -7.49 12.29
CA LEU A 82 0.94 -6.59 12.68
C LEU A 82 -0.42 -7.30 12.71
N LEU A 83 -0.71 -8.18 11.74
CA LEU A 83 -1.95 -8.96 11.73
C LEU A 83 -2.05 -9.94 12.90
N SER A 84 -0.91 -10.48 13.36
CA SER A 84 -0.86 -11.42 14.47
C SER A 84 -1.31 -10.81 15.80
N GLU A 85 -1.09 -9.50 16.00
CA GLU A 85 -1.57 -8.75 17.18
C GLU A 85 -3.10 -8.67 17.26
N PHE A 86 -3.78 -8.92 16.15
CA PHE A 86 -5.23 -9.00 16.04
C PHE A 86 -5.73 -10.45 16.02
N ALA A 87 -4.89 -11.42 16.39
CA ALA A 87 -5.15 -12.86 16.33
C ALA A 87 -5.46 -13.36 14.90
N ILE A 88 -4.88 -12.71 13.89
CA ILE A 88 -4.98 -13.12 12.50
C ILE A 88 -3.62 -13.64 12.05
N ASP A 89 -3.48 -14.96 12.00
CA ASP A 89 -2.27 -15.60 11.52
C ASP A 89 -2.31 -15.75 9.99
N VAL A 90 -1.66 -14.82 9.30
CA VAL A 90 -1.44 -14.89 7.85
C VAL A 90 0.05 -14.94 7.58
N PRO A 91 0.59 -16.05 7.05
CA PRO A 91 2.00 -16.15 6.70
C PRO A 91 2.43 -15.09 5.66
N SER A 92 3.65 -14.57 5.80
CA SER A 92 4.20 -13.52 4.94
C SER A 92 4.31 -13.91 3.46
N ASN A 93 4.48 -15.20 3.16
CA ASN A 93 4.47 -15.73 1.79
C ASN A 93 3.08 -15.65 1.14
N VAL A 94 2.01 -15.91 1.91
CA VAL A 94 0.62 -15.76 1.43
C VAL A 94 0.34 -14.30 1.10
N LEU A 95 0.75 -13.37 1.97
CA LEU A 95 0.62 -11.94 1.73
C LEU A 95 1.42 -11.49 0.50
N ALA A 96 2.62 -12.04 0.28
CA ALA A 96 3.42 -11.76 -0.91
C ALA A 96 2.74 -12.23 -2.20
N ASP A 97 2.12 -13.41 -2.19
CA ASP A 97 1.39 -13.93 -3.35
C ASP A 97 0.10 -13.16 -3.62
N GLU A 98 -0.63 -12.76 -2.57
CA GLU A 98 -1.80 -11.90 -2.67
C GLU A 98 -1.44 -10.50 -3.19
N LEU A 99 -0.31 -9.94 -2.75
CA LEU A 99 0.20 -8.68 -3.26
C LEU A 99 0.55 -8.78 -4.75
N LYS A 100 1.27 -9.83 -5.17
CA LYS A 100 1.56 -10.08 -6.59
C LYS A 100 0.27 -10.20 -7.42
N ALA A 101 -0.72 -10.93 -6.91
CA ALA A 101 -2.01 -11.06 -7.58
C ALA A 101 -2.78 -9.73 -7.65
N ALA A 102 -2.76 -8.93 -6.59
CA ALA A 102 -3.35 -7.59 -6.58
C ALA A 102 -2.65 -6.63 -7.54
N ILE A 103 -1.34 -6.80 -7.74
CA ILE A 103 -0.56 -6.02 -8.69
C ILE A 103 -0.95 -6.37 -10.14
N GLY A 104 -0.93 -7.66 -10.50
CA GLY A 104 -1.19 -8.12 -11.86
C GLY A 104 -2.63 -7.89 -12.37
N LYS A 105 -3.62 -7.76 -11.48
CA LYS A 105 -5.01 -7.45 -11.85
C LYS A 105 -5.22 -6.04 -12.42
N ILE A 106 -4.25 -5.12 -12.23
CA ILE A 106 -4.37 -3.74 -12.69
C ILE A 106 -3.74 -3.54 -14.08
N ASP A 107 -2.64 -4.24 -14.38
CA ASP A 107 -2.01 -4.18 -15.71
C ASP A 107 -2.94 -4.69 -16.82
N THR A 108 -3.88 -5.58 -16.47
CA THR A 108 -4.95 -6.04 -17.37
C THR A 108 -6.14 -5.08 -17.49
N LYS A 109 -6.33 -4.15 -16.54
CA LYS A 109 -7.48 -3.22 -16.50
C LYS A 109 -7.21 -1.87 -17.19
N PHE A 110 -5.95 -1.55 -17.48
CA PHE A 110 -5.53 -0.36 -18.24
C PHE A 110 -5.28 -0.64 -19.74
N SER A 111 -5.56 -1.87 -20.20
CA SER A 111 -5.38 -2.29 -21.60
C SER A 111 -6.69 -2.52 -22.37
N MET A 112 -7.82 -2.01 -21.89
CA MET A 112 -9.11 -1.96 -22.60
C MET A 112 -9.68 -0.54 -22.62
#